data_AF-A0A9E5QVY2-F1
#
_entry.id   AF-A0A9E5QVY2-F1
#
_cell.length_a   1.000
_cell.length_b   1.000
_cell.length_c   1.000
_cell.angle_alpha   90.00
_cell.angle_beta   90.00
_cell.angle_gamma   90.00
#
_symmetry.space_group_name_H-M   'P 1'
#
loop_
_entity.id
_entity.type
_entity.pdbx_description
1 polymer ?
#
loop_
_entity_poly.entity_id
_entity_poly.type
_entity_poly.pdbx_seq_one_letter_code
_entity_poly.pdbx_strand_id
1 'polypeptide(L)'
;MVWRSLGVVATAGVAIVALQQPQLSRVEVSSDSAITQRLATAEVLGQLGFGNIAASQIWLDFIQYFGHEERATLSYRWVEAYLDTMTRLDPQFIEPYTYALPALAMKAADPAAAVTILDFGISQMSPEANPSAFRLPWQAAIAEF
;
A
#
# COMPACT_ATOMS: atom_id res chain seq x y z
N MET A 1 -17.55 25.97 46.31
CA MET A 1 -16.77 24.71 46.42
C MET A 1 -16.87 23.85 45.14
N VAL A 2 -16.85 24.47 43.94
CA VAL A 2 -17.03 23.77 42.63
C VAL A 2 -15.85 24.01 41.67
N TRP A 3 -15.04 25.05 41.91
CA TRP A 3 -13.90 25.41 41.03
C TRP A 3 -12.66 24.51 41.19
N ARG A 4 -12.52 23.81 42.32
CA ARG A 4 -11.36 22.93 42.58
C ARG A 4 -11.48 21.57 41.87
N SER A 5 -12.69 21.11 41.59
CA SER A 5 -12.94 19.84 40.88
C SER A 5 -12.80 19.99 39.37
N LEU A 6 -13.12 21.16 38.80
CA LEU A 6 -12.89 21.45 37.37
C LEU A 6 -11.39 21.42 36.99
N GLY A 7 -10.52 21.95 37.86
CA GLY A 7 -9.07 21.96 37.60
C GLY A 7 -8.45 20.57 37.50
N VAL A 8 -8.91 19.63 38.35
CA VAL A 8 -8.36 18.25 38.40
C VAL A 8 -8.77 17.43 37.17
N VAL A 9 -10.00 17.59 36.70
CA VAL A 9 -10.49 16.90 35.48
C VAL A 9 -9.76 17.41 34.24
N ALA A 10 -9.52 18.73 34.15
CA ALA A 10 -8.76 19.31 33.05
C ALA A 10 -7.30 18.82 33.03
N THR A 11 -6.64 18.74 34.19
CA THR A 11 -5.26 18.22 34.26
C THR A 11 -5.15 16.74 33.93
N ALA A 12 -6.14 15.93 34.33
CA ALA A 12 -6.17 14.50 33.98
C ALA A 12 -6.38 14.28 32.48
N GLY A 13 -7.25 15.07 31.83
CA GLY A 13 -7.46 15.02 30.38
C GLY A 13 -6.19 15.39 29.59
N VAL A 14 -5.48 16.44 30.02
CA VAL A 14 -4.20 16.85 29.39
C VAL A 14 -3.13 15.79 29.57
N ALA A 15 -3.03 15.17 30.75
CA ALA A 15 -2.08 14.09 31.00
C ALA A 15 -2.38 12.84 30.14
N ILE A 16 -3.65 12.48 29.98
CA ILE A 16 -4.05 11.37 29.11
C ILE A 16 -3.69 11.63 27.65
N VAL A 17 -3.99 12.83 27.12
CA VAL A 17 -3.64 13.19 25.74
C VAL A 17 -2.12 13.22 25.53
N ALA A 18 -1.37 13.76 26.49
CA ALA A 18 0.09 13.81 26.44
C ALA A 18 0.72 12.40 26.48
N LEU A 19 0.09 11.43 27.15
CA LEU A 19 0.53 10.04 27.21
C LEU A 19 0.08 9.22 25.99
N GLN A 20 -0.98 9.62 25.29
CA GLN A 20 -1.47 8.96 24.07
C GLN A 20 -0.65 9.29 22.82
N GLN A 21 -0.16 10.53 22.70
CA GLN A 21 0.65 10.96 21.55
C GLN A 21 1.89 10.10 21.27
N PRO A 22 2.75 9.76 22.26
CA PRO A 22 3.93 8.93 22.01
C PRO A 22 3.60 7.47 21.69
N GLN A 23 2.42 6.98 22.08
CA GLN A 23 1.98 5.62 21.74
C GLN A 23 1.50 5.56 20.28
N LEU A 24 0.76 6.57 19.82
CA LEU A 24 0.31 6.69 18.43
C LEU A 24 1.51 6.76 17.46
N SER A 25 2.49 7.63 17.74
CA SER A 25 3.69 7.75 16.90
C SER A 25 4.52 6.46 16.88
N ARG A 26 4.57 5.73 18.01
CA ARG A 26 5.28 4.44 18.08
C ARG A 26 4.57 3.36 17.28
N VAL A 27 3.24 3.31 17.29
CA VAL A 27 2.45 2.36 16.50
C VAL A 27 2.64 2.62 15.00
N GLU A 28 2.61 3.88 14.57
CA GLU A 28 2.82 4.26 13.17
C GLU A 28 4.23 3.90 12.67
N VAL A 29 5.28 4.30 13.40
CA VAL A 29 6.68 3.97 13.05
C VAL A 29 6.94 2.46 13.08
N SER A 30 6.40 1.75 14.06
CA SER A 30 6.48 0.27 14.12
C SER A 30 5.80 -0.35 12.92
N SER A 31 4.61 0.12 12.55
CA SER A 31 3.90 -0.41 11.39
C SER A 31 4.63 -0.13 10.08
N ASP A 32 5.19 1.06 9.89
CA ASP A 32 5.93 1.40 8.68
C ASP A 32 7.19 0.55 8.54
N SER A 33 7.93 0.38 9.63
CA SER A 33 9.10 -0.49 9.64
C SER A 33 8.74 -1.95 9.33
N ALA A 34 7.57 -2.41 9.76
CA ALA A 34 7.08 -3.74 9.43
C ALA A 34 6.74 -3.88 7.94
N ILE A 35 6.15 -2.85 7.32
CA ILE A 35 5.85 -2.84 5.88
C ILE A 35 7.16 -2.90 5.08
N THR A 36 8.12 -2.01 5.38
CA THR A 36 9.40 -1.99 4.65
C THR A 36 10.17 -3.30 4.79
N GLN A 37 10.18 -3.89 5.98
CA GLN A 37 10.81 -5.19 6.21
C GLN A 37 10.13 -6.31 5.39
N ARG A 38 8.81 -6.32 5.31
CA ARG A 38 8.07 -7.32 4.51
C ARG A 38 8.36 -7.18 3.02
N LEU A 39 8.37 -5.96 2.49
CA LEU A 39 8.70 -5.70 1.09
C LEU A 39 10.13 -6.17 0.78
N ALA A 40 11.11 -5.81 1.61
CA ALA A 40 12.49 -6.25 1.46
C ALA A 40 12.64 -7.79 1.54
N THR A 41 11.88 -8.44 2.43
CA THR A 41 11.89 -9.91 2.54
C THR A 41 11.30 -10.56 1.28
N ALA A 42 10.24 -9.96 0.71
CA ALA A 42 9.65 -10.44 -0.53
C ALA A 42 10.61 -10.29 -1.72
N GLU A 43 11.36 -9.19 -1.81
CA GLU A 43 12.42 -9.01 -2.82
C GLU A 43 13.49 -10.10 -2.72
N VAL A 44 13.95 -10.43 -1.50
CA VAL A 44 14.91 -11.52 -1.28
C VAL A 44 14.33 -12.86 -1.75
N LEU A 45 13.05 -13.15 -1.45
CA LEU A 45 12.39 -14.36 -1.95
C LEU A 45 12.31 -14.38 -3.48
N GLY A 46 12.05 -13.24 -4.11
CA GLY A 46 12.09 -13.08 -5.56
C GLY A 46 13.45 -13.41 -6.16
N GLN A 47 14.54 -12.91 -5.56
CA GLN A 47 15.92 -13.21 -5.97
C GLN A 47 16.27 -14.69 -5.85
N LEU A 48 15.61 -15.42 -4.95
CA LEU A 48 15.75 -16.88 -4.80
C LEU A 48 14.86 -17.68 -5.77
N GLY A 49 14.10 -17.02 -6.63
CA GLY A 49 13.23 -17.64 -7.64
C GLY A 49 11.78 -17.84 -7.21
N PHE A 50 11.36 -17.32 -6.05
CA PHE A 50 10.01 -17.44 -5.51
C PHE A 50 9.14 -16.19 -5.74
N GLY A 51 9.38 -15.48 -6.86
CA GLY A 51 8.73 -14.19 -7.17
C GLY A 51 7.20 -14.24 -7.15
N ASN A 52 6.61 -15.28 -7.74
CA ASN A 52 5.16 -15.46 -7.79
C ASN A 52 4.50 -15.62 -6.40
N ILE A 53 5.14 -16.40 -5.50
CA ILE A 53 4.66 -16.60 -4.12
C ILE A 53 4.84 -15.30 -3.33
N ALA A 54 5.98 -14.63 -3.48
CA ALA A 54 6.26 -13.37 -2.83
C ALA A 54 5.26 -12.28 -3.26
N ALA A 55 4.99 -12.15 -4.56
CA ALA A 55 3.99 -11.22 -5.10
C ALA A 55 2.58 -11.52 -4.56
N SER A 56 2.18 -12.80 -4.49
CA SER A 56 0.90 -13.22 -3.93
C SER A 56 0.75 -12.85 -2.45
N GLN A 57 1.83 -13.00 -1.66
CA GLN A 57 1.82 -12.58 -0.25
C GLN A 57 1.72 -11.06 -0.11
N ILE A 58 2.48 -10.30 -0.90
CA ILE A 58 2.43 -8.84 -0.92
C ILE A 58 1.03 -8.35 -1.34
N TRP A 59 0.35 -9.05 -2.24
CA TRP A 59 -1.03 -8.76 -2.63
C TRP A 59 -2.01 -8.92 -1.46
N LEU A 60 -1.92 -10.01 -0.69
CA LEU A 60 -2.76 -10.19 0.49
C LEU A 60 -2.50 -9.11 1.55
N ASP A 61 -1.23 -8.75 1.75
CA ASP A 61 -0.84 -7.67 2.65
C ASP A 61 -1.39 -6.31 2.17
N PHE A 62 -1.35 -6.06 0.84
CA PHE A 62 -1.94 -4.86 0.24
C PHE A 62 -3.46 -4.79 0.47
N ILE A 63 -4.20 -5.88 0.25
CA ILE A 63 -5.65 -5.90 0.47
C ILE A 63 -5.98 -5.54 1.93
N GLN A 64 -5.24 -6.13 2.88
CA GLN A 64 -5.42 -5.84 4.31
C GLN A 64 -5.07 -4.39 4.64
N TYR A 65 -3.95 -3.90 4.10
CA TYR A 65 -3.52 -2.50 4.25
C TYR A 65 -4.58 -1.53 3.71
N PHE A 66 -5.11 -1.81 2.51
CA PHE A 66 -6.07 -0.95 1.83
C PHE A 66 -7.46 -1.00 2.49
N GLY A 67 -7.86 -2.14 3.04
CA GLY A 67 -9.15 -2.34 3.70
C GLY A 67 -9.22 -1.85 5.15
N HIS A 68 -8.11 -1.47 5.78
CA HIS A 68 -8.08 -1.06 7.18
C HIS A 68 -8.64 0.36 7.38
N GLU A 69 -9.86 0.46 7.88
CA GLU A 69 -10.66 1.70 7.99
C GLU A 69 -10.03 2.79 8.88
N GLU A 70 -9.23 2.40 9.88
CA GLU A 70 -8.60 3.33 10.85
C GLU A 70 -7.48 4.22 10.26
N ARG A 71 -7.02 4.01 9.02
CA ARG A 71 -6.00 4.87 8.36
C ARG A 71 -6.56 5.97 7.45
N ALA A 72 -7.86 6.23 7.51
CA ALA A 72 -8.54 7.21 6.66
C ALA A 72 -8.00 8.65 6.75
N THR A 73 -7.13 8.98 7.71
CA THR A 73 -6.55 10.33 7.86
C THR A 73 -5.18 10.51 7.21
N LEU A 74 -4.33 9.47 7.12
CA LEU A 74 -3.00 9.47 6.48
C LEU A 74 -2.60 8.00 6.25
N SER A 75 -2.16 7.53 5.10
CA SER A 75 -1.84 8.15 3.82
C SER A 75 -1.71 6.96 2.88
N TYR A 76 -2.31 7.00 1.69
CA TYR A 76 -2.12 5.97 0.66
C TYR A 76 -0.67 5.89 0.13
N ARG A 77 0.33 6.40 0.87
CA ARG A 77 1.74 6.49 0.50
C ARG A 77 2.39 5.14 0.22
N TRP A 78 1.93 4.07 0.86
CA TRP A 78 2.50 2.74 0.64
C TRP A 78 1.90 2.03 -0.58
N VAL A 79 0.83 2.56 -1.17
CA VAL A 79 0.16 1.93 -2.32
C VAL A 79 1.14 1.73 -3.47
N GLU A 80 1.95 2.75 -3.78
CA GLU A 80 2.98 2.66 -4.83
C GLU A 80 4.02 1.58 -4.51
N ALA A 81 4.58 1.60 -3.30
CA ALA A 81 5.59 0.62 -2.89
C ALA A 81 5.07 -0.83 -2.95
N TYR A 82 3.83 -1.05 -2.49
CA TYR A 82 3.17 -2.35 -2.63
C TYR A 82 3.05 -2.76 -4.10
N LEU A 83 2.51 -1.87 -4.94
CA LEU A 83 2.32 -2.12 -6.38
C LEU A 83 3.64 -2.41 -7.08
N ASP A 84 4.61 -1.51 -7.00
CA ASP A 84 5.90 -1.65 -7.67
C ASP A 84 6.58 -2.96 -7.27
N THR A 85 6.59 -3.28 -5.96
CA THR A 85 7.18 -4.54 -5.45
C THR A 85 6.50 -5.77 -6.06
N MET A 86 5.16 -5.88 -5.97
CA MET A 86 4.47 -7.07 -6.46
C MET A 86 4.53 -7.21 -7.98
N THR A 87 4.48 -6.10 -8.73
CA THR A 87 4.57 -6.13 -10.19
C THR A 87 5.98 -6.43 -10.69
N ARG A 88 7.03 -6.06 -9.94
CA ARG A 88 8.41 -6.46 -10.26
C ARG A 88 8.69 -7.92 -9.92
N LEU A 89 8.12 -8.41 -8.82
CA LEU A 89 8.26 -9.81 -8.39
C LEU A 89 7.57 -10.78 -9.35
N ASP A 90 6.38 -10.41 -9.83
CA ASP A 90 5.64 -11.16 -10.83
C ASP A 90 4.94 -10.23 -11.83
N PRO A 91 5.61 -9.90 -12.95
CA PRO A 91 5.02 -9.04 -13.96
C PRO A 91 3.78 -9.63 -14.63
N GLN A 92 3.59 -10.96 -14.58
CA GLN A 92 2.42 -11.63 -15.15
C GLN A 92 1.21 -11.60 -14.21
N PHE A 93 1.35 -11.09 -12.98
CA PHE A 93 0.28 -11.04 -12.02
C PHE A 93 -0.67 -9.86 -12.33
N ILE A 94 -1.85 -10.14 -12.87
CA ILE A 94 -2.74 -9.13 -13.47
C ILE A 94 -3.57 -8.37 -12.43
N GLU A 95 -3.90 -9.02 -11.33
CA GLU A 95 -4.79 -8.53 -10.30
C GLU A 95 -4.31 -7.20 -9.69
N PRO A 96 -3.01 -7.03 -9.34
CA PRO A 96 -2.48 -5.74 -8.91
C PRO A 96 -2.74 -4.59 -9.90
N TYR A 97 -2.44 -4.79 -11.18
CA TYR A 97 -2.68 -3.76 -12.20
C TYR A 97 -4.16 -3.42 -12.34
N THR A 98 -5.03 -4.44 -12.22
CA THR A 98 -6.47 -4.25 -12.43
C THR A 98 -7.14 -3.56 -11.24
N TYR A 99 -6.78 -3.95 -10.02
CA TYR A 99 -7.54 -3.59 -8.82
C TYR A 99 -6.81 -2.62 -7.89
N ALA A 100 -5.47 -2.66 -7.83
CA ALA A 100 -4.69 -1.76 -6.99
C ALA A 100 -4.22 -0.52 -7.74
N LEU A 101 -3.96 -0.59 -9.04
CA LEU A 101 -3.52 0.57 -9.82
C LEU A 101 -4.50 1.77 -9.74
N PRO A 102 -5.84 1.59 -9.77
CA PRO A 102 -6.78 2.69 -9.55
C PRO A 102 -6.65 3.33 -8.16
N ALA A 103 -6.24 2.57 -7.14
CA ALA A 103 -5.95 3.13 -5.82
C ALA A 103 -4.75 4.08 -5.86
N LEU A 104 -3.69 3.78 -6.62
CA LEU A 104 -2.56 4.69 -6.78
C LEU A 104 -2.97 5.98 -7.50
N ALA A 105 -3.63 5.86 -8.65
CA ALA A 105 -4.04 7.01 -9.44
C ALA A 105 -5.04 7.91 -8.71
N MET A 106 -6.06 7.33 -8.05
CA MET A 106 -7.17 8.12 -7.49
C MET A 106 -7.01 8.42 -6.01
N LYS A 107 -6.54 7.46 -5.20
CA LYS A 107 -6.52 7.58 -3.73
C LYS A 107 -5.19 8.13 -3.22
N ALA A 108 -4.08 7.69 -3.79
CA ALA A 108 -2.77 8.30 -3.53
C ALA A 108 -2.52 9.58 -4.35
N ALA A 109 -3.43 9.90 -5.28
CA ALA A 109 -3.33 11.07 -6.17
C ALA A 109 -2.05 11.10 -7.00
N ASP A 110 -1.55 9.93 -7.39
CA ASP A 110 -0.35 9.79 -8.23
C ASP A 110 -0.64 9.01 -9.53
N PRO A 111 -1.29 9.66 -10.51
CA PRO A 111 -1.58 9.03 -11.81
C PRO A 111 -0.30 8.79 -12.64
N ALA A 112 0.76 9.56 -12.45
CA ALA A 112 2.00 9.41 -13.20
C ALA A 112 2.76 8.13 -12.80
N ALA A 113 2.82 7.84 -11.49
CA ALA A 113 3.36 6.58 -10.99
C ALA A 113 2.52 5.38 -11.46
N ALA A 114 1.19 5.52 -11.45
CA ALA A 114 0.28 4.49 -11.96
C ALA A 114 0.53 4.16 -13.44
N VAL A 115 0.69 5.17 -14.31
CA VAL A 115 1.04 4.96 -15.72
C VAL A 115 2.40 4.30 -15.86
N THR A 116 3.41 4.73 -15.09
CA THR A 116 4.75 4.12 -15.13
C THR A 116 4.73 2.63 -14.80
N ILE A 117 3.97 2.23 -13.78
CA ILE A 117 3.80 0.82 -13.40
C ILE A 117 3.03 0.05 -14.47
N LEU A 118 1.99 0.65 -15.05
CA LEU A 118 1.21 0.02 -16.12
C LEU A 118 2.05 -0.21 -17.38
N ASP A 119 2.83 0.79 -17.80
CA ASP A 119 3.75 0.71 -18.94
C ASP A 119 4.82 -0.36 -18.71
N PHE A 120 5.36 -0.44 -17.50
CA PHE A 120 6.25 -1.53 -17.11
C PHE A 120 5.57 -2.89 -17.30
N GLY A 121 4.35 -3.06 -16.78
CA GLY A 121 3.58 -4.29 -16.94
C GLY A 121 3.37 -4.65 -18.41
N ILE A 122 2.94 -3.69 -19.24
CA ILE A 122 2.73 -3.88 -20.68
C ILE A 122 4.03 -4.33 -21.37
N SER A 123 5.18 -3.77 -20.98
CA SER A 123 6.48 -4.13 -21.57
C SER A 123 6.96 -5.54 -21.21
N GLN A 124 6.50 -6.10 -20.09
CA GLN A 124 6.91 -7.41 -19.59
C GLN A 124 5.89 -8.52 -19.91
N MET A 125 4.64 -8.16 -20.16
CA MET A 125 3.56 -9.13 -20.34
C MET A 125 3.58 -9.71 -21.76
N SER A 126 3.54 -11.04 -21.86
CA SER A 126 3.52 -11.76 -23.13
C SER A 126 2.23 -12.58 -23.21
N PRO A 127 1.48 -12.52 -24.33
CA PRO A 127 0.30 -13.36 -24.54
C PRO A 127 0.59 -14.86 -24.46
N GLU A 128 1.82 -15.27 -24.79
CA GLU A 128 2.28 -16.65 -24.70
C GLU A 128 2.44 -17.11 -23.24
N ALA A 129 2.88 -16.20 -22.36
CA ALA A 129 3.05 -16.47 -20.92
C ALA A 129 1.73 -16.30 -20.14
N ASN A 130 0.89 -15.34 -20.54
CA ASN A 130 -0.37 -15.05 -19.88
C ASN A 130 -1.48 -14.76 -20.92
N PRO A 131 -2.48 -15.65 -21.07
CA PRO A 131 -3.60 -15.46 -22.02
C PRO A 131 -4.42 -14.19 -21.78
N SER A 132 -4.31 -13.61 -20.58
CA SER A 132 -4.99 -12.39 -20.19
C SER A 132 -4.15 -11.13 -20.35
N ALA A 133 -2.97 -11.21 -21.00
CA ALA A 133 -2.07 -10.09 -21.21
C ALA A 133 -2.72 -8.88 -21.90
N PHE A 134 -3.72 -9.12 -22.74
CA PHE A 134 -4.49 -8.07 -23.43
C PHE A 134 -5.19 -7.08 -22.47
N ARG A 135 -5.37 -7.44 -21.19
CA ARG A 135 -6.07 -6.59 -20.22
C ARG A 135 -5.29 -5.32 -19.89
N LEU A 136 -3.95 -5.35 -19.86
CA LEU A 136 -3.17 -4.14 -19.52
C LEU A 136 -3.25 -3.07 -20.62
N PRO A 137 -3.01 -3.37 -21.92
CA PRO A 137 -3.21 -2.39 -22.99
C PRO A 137 -4.64 -1.87 -23.05
N TRP A 138 -5.64 -2.73 -22.79
CA TRP A 138 -7.03 -2.30 -22.70
C TRP A 138 -7.27 -1.33 -21.54
N GLN A 139 -6.67 -1.58 -20.37
CA GLN A 139 -6.72 -0.67 -19.22
C GLN A 139 -6.03 0.67 -19.50
N ALA A 140 -4.89 0.67 -20.18
CA ALA A 140 -4.22 1.90 -20.59
C ALA A 140 -5.13 2.75 -21.50
N ALA A 141 -5.74 2.11 -22.51
CA ALA A 141 -6.63 2.80 -23.45
C ALA A 141 -7.86 3.44 -22.80
N ILE A 142 -8.39 2.88 -21.71
CA ILE A 142 -9.52 3.47 -20.96
C ILE A 142 -9.08 4.51 -19.92
N ALA A 143 -7.79 4.54 -19.56
CA ALA A 143 -7.23 5.46 -18.56
C ALA A 143 -6.74 6.78 -19.15
N GLU A 144 -6.54 6.85 -20.47
CA GLU A 144 -6.28 8.10 -21.20
C GLU A 144 -7.54 8.99 -21.18
N PHE A 145 -7.63 9.90 -20.20
CA PHE A 145 -8.58 11.02 -20.12
C PHE A 145 -7.88 12.36 -20.38
#